data_AF-A0A6A4UHJ0-F1
#
_entry.id   AF-A0A6A4UHJ0-F1
#
_cell.length_a   1.000
_cell.length_b   1.000
_cell.length_c   1.000
_cell.angle_alpha   90.00
_cell.angle_beta   90.00
_cell.angle_gamma   90.00
#
_symmetry.space_group_name_H-M   'P 1'
#
loop_
_entity.id
_entity.type
_entity.pdbx_description
1 polymer ?
#
loop_
_entity_poly.entity_id
_entity_poly.type
_entity_poly.pdbx_seq_one_letter_code
_entity_poly.pdbx_strand_id
1 'polypeptide(L)'
;MKLLPKLVSPILVGLIILVMYLFYFSPFKGLGAFNDYDPNSHVQKEIVVKVVQDLGVQQTADGSKITFYAEDKNGVRMPIEISSEFKSIVDGSEIITMTGHICGGRYEAVNIEL
;
A
#
# COMPACT_ATOMS: atom_id res chain seq x y z
N MET A 1 35.02 -27.23 28.66
CA MET A 1 35.26 -25.77 28.82
C MET A 1 34.14 -25.01 28.12
N LYS A 2 33.65 -23.94 28.75
CA LYS A 2 32.36 -23.26 28.48
C LYS A 2 32.33 -22.61 27.08
N LEU A 3 31.96 -23.37 26.03
CA LEU A 3 31.82 -22.86 24.65
C LEU A 3 30.50 -22.08 24.44
N LEU A 4 29.44 -22.41 25.20
CA LEU A 4 28.15 -21.71 25.12
C LEU A 4 28.23 -20.18 25.35
N PRO A 5 28.89 -19.65 26.40
CA PRO A 5 28.91 -18.22 26.63
C PRO A 5 29.76 -17.43 25.62
N LYS A 6 30.69 -18.08 24.90
CA LYS A 6 31.51 -17.43 23.87
C LYS A 6 30.79 -17.26 22.53
N LEU A 7 29.72 -18.02 22.29
CA LEU A 7 28.97 -17.99 21.05
C LEU A 7 27.80 -16.98 21.05
N VAL A 8 27.38 -16.50 22.22
CA VAL A 8 26.26 -15.56 22.35
C VAL A 8 26.53 -14.24 21.61
N SER A 9 27.75 -13.72 21.70
CA SER A 9 28.13 -12.45 21.05
C SER A 9 28.06 -12.51 19.52
N PRO A 10 28.71 -13.47 18.82
CA PRO A 10 28.59 -13.55 17.36
C PRO A 10 27.17 -13.89 16.89
N ILE A 11 26.40 -14.68 17.65
CA ILE A 11 24.99 -14.95 17.33
C ILE A 11 24.16 -13.68 17.42
N LEU A 12 24.35 -12.85 18.45
CA LEU A 12 23.61 -11.60 18.62
C LEU A 12 23.90 -10.62 17.48
N VAL A 13 25.17 -10.48 17.09
CA VAL A 13 25.57 -9.66 15.94
C VAL A 13 24.94 -10.18 14.65
N GLY A 14 25.00 -11.50 14.41
CA GLY A 14 24.37 -12.11 13.25
C GLY A 14 22.85 -11.90 13.22
N LEU A 15 22.20 -11.96 14.38
CA LEU A 15 20.76 -11.73 14.52
C LEU A 15 20.37 -10.27 14.24
N ILE A 16 21.17 -9.30 14.69
CA ILE A 16 20.96 -7.89 14.37
C ILE A 16 21.09 -7.66 12.85
N ILE A 17 22.12 -8.21 12.22
CA ILE A 17 22.32 -8.10 10.76
C ILE A 17 21.15 -8.74 10.01
N LEU A 18 20.68 -9.91 10.45
CA LEU A 18 19.53 -10.60 9.85
C LEU A 18 18.25 -9.76 9.97
N VAL A 19 17.99 -9.17 11.14
CA VAL A 19 16.84 -8.28 11.35
C VAL A 19 16.94 -7.07 10.42
N MET A 20 18.09 -6.40 10.38
CA MET A 20 18.30 -5.26 9.47
C MET A 20 18.09 -5.66 8.01
N TYR A 21 18.58 -6.82 7.60
CA TYR A 21 18.40 -7.32 6.24
C TYR A 21 16.92 -7.59 5.94
N LEU A 22 16.20 -8.26 6.83
CA LEU A 22 14.78 -8.58 6.64
C LEU A 22 13.87 -7.35 6.63
N PHE A 23 14.19 -6.29 7.40
CA PHE A 23 13.41 -5.05 7.39
C PHE A 23 13.79 -4.13 6.23
N TYR A 24 15.08 -4.03 5.88
CA TYR A 24 15.54 -3.16 4.80
C TYR A 24 15.23 -3.74 3.41
N PHE A 25 15.41 -5.05 3.23
CA PHE A 25 15.10 -5.75 1.98
C PHE A 25 13.76 -6.47 2.03
N SER A 26 12.88 -6.15 2.98
CA SER A 26 11.55 -6.76 3.02
C SER A 26 10.82 -6.42 1.71
N PRO A 27 10.46 -7.42 0.89
CA PRO A 27 9.58 -7.17 -0.24
C PRO A 27 8.14 -6.88 0.22
N PHE A 28 7.86 -7.11 1.51
CA PHE A 28 6.60 -6.75 2.14
C PHE A 28 6.56 -5.24 2.40
N LYS A 29 6.27 -4.48 1.33
CA LYS A 29 5.61 -3.19 1.50
C LYS A 29 4.25 -3.49 2.11
N GLY A 30 4.18 -3.47 3.45
CA GLY A 30 2.91 -3.58 4.15
C GLY A 30 1.94 -2.50 3.68
N LEU A 31 0.66 -2.66 4.01
CA LEU A 31 -0.34 -1.64 3.71
C LEU A 31 0.15 -0.26 4.18
N GLY A 32 -0.01 0.75 3.33
CA GLY A 32 0.27 2.14 3.68
C GLY A 32 -0.84 2.75 4.52
N ALA A 33 -0.75 4.05 4.80
CA ALA A 33 -1.81 4.81 5.47
C ALA A 33 -2.18 6.05 4.69
N PHE A 34 -3.47 6.31 4.52
CA PHE A 34 -3.94 7.55 3.90
C PHE A 34 -3.61 8.77 4.76
N ASN A 35 -3.47 8.59 6.07
CA ASN A 35 -3.07 9.65 6.99
C ASN A 35 -1.63 10.16 6.77
N ASP A 36 -0.80 9.43 6.01
CA ASP A 36 0.57 9.86 5.65
C ASP A 36 0.58 10.87 4.47
N TYR A 37 -0.60 11.18 3.93
CA TYR A 37 -0.82 12.12 2.83
C TYR A 37 -1.34 13.46 3.37
N ASP A 38 -0.79 14.55 2.84
CA ASP A 38 -1.28 15.90 3.13
C ASP A 38 -2.39 16.27 2.13
N PRO A 39 -3.64 16.51 2.58
CA PRO A 39 -4.76 16.86 1.70
C PRO A 39 -4.58 18.18 0.94
N ASN A 40 -3.62 19.03 1.34
CA ASN A 40 -3.30 20.29 0.67
C ASN A 40 -2.12 20.15 -0.29
N SER A 41 -1.54 18.96 -0.40
CA SER A 41 -0.39 18.69 -1.25
C SER A 41 -0.79 17.89 -2.49
N HIS A 42 -0.36 18.36 -3.65
CA HIS A 42 -0.55 17.68 -4.94
C HIS A 42 0.62 16.74 -5.27
N VAL A 43 1.48 16.45 -4.30
CA VAL A 43 2.61 15.53 -4.48
C VAL A 43 2.07 14.11 -4.62
N GLN A 44 2.34 13.50 -5.76
CA GLN A 44 2.02 12.10 -6.00
C GLN A 44 2.95 11.21 -5.18
N LYS A 45 2.37 10.26 -4.45
CA LYS A 45 3.11 9.25 -3.70
C LYS A 45 2.50 7.87 -3.96
N GLU A 46 3.29 6.86 -3.67
CA GLU A 46 2.90 5.47 -3.77
C GLU A 46 2.28 5.00 -2.44
N ILE A 47 1.20 4.22 -2.52
CA ILE A 47 0.56 3.56 -1.37
C ILE A 47 0.10 2.16 -1.75
N VAL A 48 0.42 1.19 -0.89
CA VAL A 48 -0.14 -0.17 -0.97
C VAL A 48 -1.42 -0.21 -0.16
N VAL A 49 -2.53 -0.63 -0.74
CA VAL A 49 -3.85 -0.65 -0.08
C VAL A 49 -4.60 -1.93 -0.39
N LYS A 50 -5.59 -2.24 0.45
CA LYS A 50 -6.50 -3.36 0.25
C LYS A 50 -7.76 -2.90 -0.50
N VAL A 51 -8.15 -3.55 -1.57
CA VAL A 51 -9.39 -3.25 -2.30
C VAL A 51 -10.60 -3.76 -1.52
N VAL A 52 -11.63 -2.92 -1.35
CA VAL A 52 -12.88 -3.28 -0.69
C VAL A 52 -13.88 -3.76 -1.73
N GLN A 53 -13.82 -5.06 -2.07
CA GLN A 53 -14.64 -5.67 -3.11
C GLN A 53 -16.16 -5.62 -2.80
N ASP A 54 -16.53 -5.63 -1.51
CA ASP A 54 -17.94 -5.61 -1.06
C ASP A 54 -18.72 -4.38 -1.54
N LEU A 55 -18.04 -3.25 -1.76
CA LEU A 55 -18.67 -2.00 -2.22
C LEU A 55 -18.75 -1.90 -3.75
N GLY A 56 -18.09 -2.82 -4.46
CA GLY A 56 -18.03 -2.86 -5.92
C GLY A 56 -17.26 -1.70 -6.55
N VAL A 57 -17.18 -1.75 -7.88
CA VAL A 57 -16.57 -0.70 -8.71
C VAL A 57 -17.68 0.03 -9.46
N GLN A 58 -17.78 1.33 -9.23
CA GLN A 58 -18.71 2.22 -9.95
C GLN A 58 -17.98 2.85 -11.13
N GLN A 59 -18.68 3.04 -12.24
CA GLN A 59 -18.13 3.71 -13.42
C GLN A 59 -18.82 5.05 -13.61
N THR A 60 -18.06 6.07 -14.01
CA THR A 60 -18.60 7.40 -14.29
C THR A 60 -19.48 7.36 -15.54
N ALA A 61 -20.43 8.30 -15.67
CA ALA A 61 -21.44 8.29 -16.73
C ALA A 61 -20.86 8.35 -18.17
N ASP A 62 -19.67 8.93 -18.32
CA ASP A 62 -18.91 9.02 -19.57
C ASP A 62 -18.02 7.79 -19.82
N GLY A 63 -17.93 6.87 -18.86
CA GLY A 63 -17.13 5.66 -18.94
C GLY A 63 -15.62 5.87 -18.78
N SER A 64 -15.15 7.10 -18.60
CA SER A 64 -13.73 7.45 -18.61
C SER A 64 -13.00 7.04 -17.33
N LYS A 65 -13.72 7.03 -16.21
CA LYS A 65 -13.19 6.75 -14.88
C LYS A 65 -14.01 5.70 -14.14
N ILE A 66 -13.38 5.10 -13.15
CA ILE A 66 -13.98 4.24 -12.15
C ILE A 66 -13.76 4.80 -10.75
N THR A 67 -14.69 4.50 -9.86
CA THR A 67 -14.60 4.78 -8.44
C THR A 67 -14.78 3.49 -7.66
N PHE A 68 -13.85 3.20 -6.76
CA PHE A 68 -13.90 2.04 -5.87
C PHE A 68 -13.42 2.44 -4.47
N TYR A 69 -13.51 1.53 -3.51
CA TYR A 69 -13.02 1.78 -2.16
C TYR A 69 -11.78 0.96 -1.86
N ALA A 70 -10.82 1.57 -1.18
CA ALA A 70 -9.67 0.87 -0.64
C ALA A 70 -9.51 1.14 0.86
N GLU A 71 -8.99 0.15 1.57
CA GLU A 71 -8.74 0.15 3.01
C GLU A 71 -7.23 0.17 3.26
N ASP A 72 -6.79 1.06 4.15
CA ASP A 72 -5.40 1.20 4.55
C ASP A 72 -5.03 0.33 5.76
N LYS A 73 -3.77 0.40 6.23
CA LYS A 73 -3.29 -0.36 7.39
C LYS A 73 -4.01 -0.06 8.71
N ASN A 74 -4.68 1.09 8.79
CA ASN A 74 -5.42 1.55 9.96
C ASN A 74 -6.91 1.23 9.85
N GLY A 75 -7.34 0.54 8.79
CA GLY A 75 -8.76 0.25 8.52
C GLY A 75 -9.52 1.46 7.96
N VAL A 76 -8.83 2.52 7.53
CA VAL A 76 -9.47 3.70 6.93
C VAL A 76 -9.87 3.36 5.51
N ARG A 77 -11.17 3.48 5.21
CA ARG A 77 -11.72 3.29 3.88
C ARG A 77 -11.78 4.62 3.14
N MET A 78 -11.17 4.68 1.97
CA MET A 78 -11.10 5.87 1.13
C MET A 78 -11.67 5.57 -0.25
N PRO A 79 -12.54 6.45 -0.81
CA PRO A 79 -12.90 6.36 -2.20
C PRO A 79 -11.70 6.70 -3.10
N ILE A 80 -11.45 5.87 -4.08
CA ILE A 80 -10.37 5.98 -5.05
C ILE A 80 -10.98 6.24 -6.42
N GLU A 81 -10.45 7.23 -7.15
CA GLU A 81 -10.84 7.54 -8.52
C GLU A 81 -9.65 7.32 -9.46
N ILE A 82 -9.86 6.58 -10.56
CA ILE A 82 -8.84 6.30 -11.57
C ILE A 82 -9.47 6.10 -12.97
N SER A 83 -8.65 6.14 -14.03
CA SER A 83 -9.04 5.73 -15.38
C SER A 83 -9.65 4.33 -15.40
N SER A 84 -10.69 4.15 -16.22
CA SER A 84 -11.42 2.88 -16.35
C SER A 84 -10.59 1.75 -16.97
N GLU A 85 -9.44 2.05 -17.59
CA GLU A 85 -8.49 1.05 -18.09
C GLU A 85 -7.95 0.11 -17.00
N PHE A 86 -7.91 0.57 -15.75
CA PHE A 86 -7.42 -0.21 -14.60
C PHE A 86 -8.50 -1.09 -13.94
N LYS A 87 -9.74 -1.09 -14.46
CA LYS A 87 -10.86 -1.82 -13.86
C LYS A 87 -10.57 -3.32 -13.69
N SER A 88 -9.95 -3.95 -14.69
CA SER A 88 -9.61 -5.38 -14.65
C SER A 88 -8.64 -5.72 -13.52
N ILE A 89 -7.72 -4.80 -13.20
CA ILE A 89 -6.76 -4.97 -12.11
C ILE A 89 -7.49 -4.86 -10.77
N VAL A 90 -8.39 -3.89 -10.62
CA VAL A 90 -9.15 -3.65 -9.38
C VAL A 90 -10.11 -4.81 -9.08
N ASP A 91 -10.82 -5.32 -10.09
CA ASP A 91 -11.78 -6.42 -9.92
C ASP A 91 -11.08 -7.75 -9.54
N GLY A 92 -9.82 -7.93 -9.95
CA GLY A 92 -9.07 -9.19 -9.76
C GLY A 92 -8.13 -9.23 -8.56
N SER A 93 -7.95 -8.11 -7.84
CA SER A 93 -6.87 -7.98 -6.85
C SER A 93 -7.41 -7.59 -5.48
N GLU A 94 -6.90 -8.25 -4.43
CA GLU A 94 -7.20 -7.88 -3.05
C GLU A 94 -6.29 -6.75 -2.55
N ILE A 95 -5.04 -6.71 -3.01
CA ILE A 95 -4.04 -5.71 -2.63
C ILE A 95 -3.48 -5.10 -3.91
N ILE A 96 -3.39 -3.79 -3.93
CA ILE A 96 -2.86 -3.03 -5.08
C ILE A 96 -1.93 -1.94 -4.59
N THR A 97 -0.93 -1.62 -5.41
CA THR A 97 -0.06 -0.46 -5.25
C THR A 97 -0.59 0.66 -6.13
N MET A 98 -0.87 1.83 -5.55
CA MET A 98 -1.43 2.96 -6.27
C MET A 98 -0.51 4.17 -6.15
N THR A 99 -0.32 4.90 -7.25
CA THR A 99 0.37 6.19 -7.23
C THR A 99 -0.62 7.31 -7.45
N GLY A 100 -0.62 8.31 -6.58
CA GLY A 100 -1.61 9.38 -6.61
C GLY A 100 -1.51 10.35 -5.45
N HIS A 101 -2.57 11.13 -5.24
CA HIS A 101 -2.66 12.10 -4.15
C HIS A 101 -4.10 12.22 -3.64
N ILE A 102 -4.27 12.79 -2.45
CA ILE A 102 -5.59 13.05 -1.88
C ILE A 102 -6.06 14.42 -2.33
N CYS A 103 -7.25 14.48 -2.92
CA CYS A 103 -7.91 15.72 -3.33
C CYS A 103 -9.40 15.64 -2.97
N GLY A 104 -9.96 16.65 -2.30
CA GLY A 104 -11.40 16.73 -2.06
C GLY A 104 -12.04 15.53 -1.34
N GLY A 105 -11.30 14.86 -0.44
CA GLY A 105 -11.79 13.71 0.33
C GLY A 105 -11.78 12.37 -0.41
N ARG A 106 -11.12 12.30 -1.58
CA ARG A 106 -10.88 11.06 -2.33
C ARG A 106 -9.41 10.96 -2.71
N TYR A 107 -8.96 9.76 -3.03
CA TYR A 107 -7.63 9.53 -3.60
C TYR A 107 -7.74 9.53 -5.13
N GLU A 108 -7.07 10.47 -5.78
CA GLU A 108 -6.94 10.50 -7.24
C GLU A 108 -5.71 9.70 -7.63
N ALA A 109 -5.93 8.46 -8.07
CA ALA A 109 -4.87 7.58 -8.54
C ALA A 109 -4.58 7.84 -10.02
N VAL A 110 -3.30 7.88 -10.34
CA VAL A 110 -2.78 8.05 -11.70
C VAL A 110 -2.31 6.72 -12.28
N ASN A 111 -1.82 5.82 -11.42
CA ASN A 111 -1.32 4.51 -11.82
C ASN A 111 -1.65 3.45 -10.75
N ILE A 112 -1.87 2.21 -11.20
CA ILE A 112 -2.02 1.02 -10.35
C ILE A 112 -1.08 -0.08 -10.82
N GLU A 113 -0.38 -0.67 -9.86
CA GLU A 113 0.55 -1.79 -10.03
C GLU A 113 0.25 -2.90 -9.01
N LEU A 114 0.71 -4.12 -9.29
CA LEU A 114 0.54 -5.30 -8.43
C LEU A 114 1.79 -5.56 -7.58
#